data_AF-A0A7Y8M4E6-F1
#
_entry.id   AF-A0A7Y8M4E6-F1
#
_cell.length_a   1.000
_cell.length_b   1.000
_cell.length_c   1.000
_cell.angle_alpha   90.00
_cell.angle_beta   90.00
_cell.angle_gamma   90.00
#
_symmetry.space_group_name_H-M   'P 1'
#
loop_
_entity.id
_entity.type
_entity.pdbx_description
1 polymer ?
#
loop_
_entity_poly.entity_id
_entity_poly.type
_entity_poly.pdbx_seq_one_letter_code
_entity_poly.pdbx_strand_id
1 'polypeptide(L)'
;MGQDDSGAPESSTRLTLKRPRLLIEEWLPAAAIGVECMRERSTGLNPPNARLHVWWARRPLVVSRAAVLGSLLPADFPRDVFERLLGFWGSAQQITQAQQMLNWAQNWGRRIANPHGERAFKRRLRSEDVASARSAAVNFWGSRIAVMDPMAGGGSIPLESARLGFHTISNEYNPVGCCILEATVHYPHRYGVQLAPKARHWGAELRRRFNGALQRFYPKTGYLPPHCFIFARTVPCPDTQYHTPLVPDWHLLKPKKGRPVVAEPLVNRARGTWTVQIREVGNMAGQLREPPRPTYSGGKGISLFTGNQIPADYIKAKAQAG
;
A
#
# COMPACT_ATOMS: atom_id res chain seq x y z
N MET A 1 18.23 45.10 67.83
CA MET A 1 17.23 45.95 67.16
C MET A 1 17.57 45.91 65.69
N GLY A 2 16.83 45.28 64.78
CA GLY A 2 15.54 44.63 64.77
C GLY A 2 15.30 44.44 63.26
N GLN A 3 15.07 43.20 62.83
CA GLN A 3 14.81 42.87 61.43
C GLN A 3 13.49 43.53 61.00
N ASP A 4 13.52 44.32 59.92
CA ASP A 4 12.31 44.69 59.19
C ASP A 4 12.26 43.87 57.89
N ASP A 5 11.71 42.67 58.04
CA ASP A 5 11.17 41.85 56.96
C ASP A 5 9.77 42.40 56.60
N SER A 6 9.71 43.36 55.68
CA SER A 6 8.44 43.79 55.10
C SER A 6 8.02 42.78 54.02
N GLY A 7 7.16 41.84 54.41
CA GLY A 7 6.62 40.79 53.57
C GLY A 7 5.97 41.31 52.28
N ALA A 8 6.47 40.82 51.15
CA ALA A 8 5.74 40.84 49.90
C ALA A 8 4.56 39.84 49.99
N PRO A 9 3.36 40.18 49.50
CA PRO A 9 2.25 39.24 49.55
C PRO A 9 2.48 38.10 48.56
N GLU A 10 2.74 36.91 49.11
CA GLU A 10 2.65 35.65 48.39
C GLU A 10 1.20 35.29 48.03
N SER A 11 1.08 34.50 46.97
CA SER A 11 -0.10 33.74 46.51
C SER A 11 -1.05 34.43 45.53
N SER A 12 -0.52 34.74 44.34
CA SER A 12 -1.27 34.50 43.12
C SER A 12 -1.50 32.99 42.99
N THR A 13 -2.65 32.49 43.46
CA THR A 13 -3.12 31.13 43.22
C THR A 13 -3.18 30.89 41.71
N ARG A 14 -2.14 30.26 41.13
CA ARG A 14 -2.27 29.65 39.81
C ARG A 14 -3.26 28.52 39.95
N LEU A 15 -4.53 28.79 39.66
CA LEU A 15 -5.49 27.76 39.29
C LEU A 15 -4.85 26.97 38.15
N THR A 16 -4.27 25.82 38.47
CA THR A 16 -3.87 24.82 37.49
C THR A 16 -5.15 24.30 36.88
N LEU A 17 -5.66 25.01 35.87
CA LEU A 17 -6.75 24.53 35.02
C LEU A 17 -6.34 23.16 34.49
N LYS A 18 -6.90 22.11 35.09
CA LYS A 18 -6.63 20.73 34.71
C LYS A 18 -7.06 20.59 33.25
N ARG A 19 -6.08 20.38 32.36
CA ARG A 19 -6.34 20.19 30.93
C ARG A 19 -7.43 19.13 30.80
N PRO A 20 -8.55 19.44 30.11
CA PRO A 20 -9.60 18.46 29.95
C PRO A 20 -9.06 17.28 29.11
N ARG A 21 -9.53 16.06 29.45
CA ARG A 21 -8.98 14.82 28.90
C ARG A 21 -9.47 14.55 27.48
N LEU A 22 -8.59 13.98 26.66
CA LEU A 22 -8.88 13.59 25.29
C LEU A 22 -9.45 12.17 25.21
N LEU A 23 -10.25 11.91 24.18
CA LEU A 23 -10.81 10.59 23.90
C LEU A 23 -9.72 9.52 23.87
N ILE A 24 -8.63 9.75 23.13
CA ILE A 24 -7.55 8.76 22.99
C ILE A 24 -6.84 8.46 24.32
N GLU A 25 -6.89 9.36 25.30
CA GLU A 25 -6.29 9.14 26.62
C GLU A 25 -7.14 8.17 27.45
N GLU A 26 -8.47 8.14 27.26
CA GLU A 26 -9.39 7.29 28.03
C GLU A 26 -9.78 6.01 27.28
N TRP A 27 -10.02 6.12 25.98
CA TRP A 27 -10.59 5.04 25.19
C TRP A 27 -10.26 5.17 23.71
N LEU A 28 -9.82 4.06 23.12
CA LEU A 28 -9.68 3.91 21.68
C LEU A 28 -9.98 2.44 21.30
N PRO A 29 -10.80 2.17 20.27
CA PRO A 29 -11.09 0.81 19.80
C PRO A 29 -9.93 0.23 18.98
N ALA A 30 -8.73 0.15 19.58
CA ALA A 30 -7.48 -0.17 18.90
C ALA A 30 -7.51 -1.51 18.16
N ALA A 31 -8.16 -2.53 18.74
CA ALA A 31 -8.33 -3.84 18.09
C ALA A 31 -9.12 -3.74 16.78
N ALA A 32 -10.28 -3.06 16.80
CA ALA A 32 -11.11 -2.88 15.61
C ALA A 32 -10.41 -1.99 14.56
N ILE A 33 -9.72 -0.93 14.99
CA ILE A 33 -8.87 -0.11 14.10
C ILE A 33 -7.82 -0.99 13.42
N GLY A 34 -7.16 -1.87 14.18
CA GLY A 34 -6.16 -2.82 13.67
C GLY A 34 -6.74 -3.75 12.60
N VAL A 35 -7.93 -4.30 12.85
CA VAL A 35 -8.65 -5.14 11.88
C VAL A 35 -8.92 -4.39 10.59
N GLU A 36 -9.45 -3.17 10.66
CA GLU A 36 -9.72 -2.35 9.46
C GLU A 36 -8.41 -1.94 8.75
N CYS A 37 -7.33 -1.66 9.49
CA CYS A 37 -6.02 -1.39 8.90
C CYS A 37 -5.48 -2.59 8.11
N MET A 38 -5.63 -3.81 8.65
CA MET A 38 -5.28 -5.04 7.94
C MET A 38 -6.14 -5.22 6.69
N ARG A 39 -7.45 -4.98 6.80
CA ARG A 39 -8.39 -5.08 5.67
C ARG A 39 -8.15 -4.01 4.60
N GLU A 40 -7.68 -2.82 4.98
CA GLU A 40 -7.25 -1.78 4.05
C GLU A 40 -5.98 -2.19 3.31
N ARG A 41 -4.98 -2.71 4.01
CA ARG A 41 -3.73 -3.22 3.42
C ARG A 41 -3.92 -4.49 2.59
N SER A 42 -4.92 -5.30 2.90
CA SER A 42 -5.26 -6.56 2.21
C SER A 42 -5.88 -6.34 0.82
N THR A 43 -5.94 -5.11 0.30
CA THR A 43 -6.17 -4.93 -1.13
C THR A 43 -4.99 -5.54 -1.90
N GLY A 44 -5.25 -6.60 -2.68
CA GLY A 44 -4.34 -7.05 -3.77
C GLY A 44 -4.15 -6.02 -4.90
N LEU A 45 -4.44 -4.75 -4.61
CA LEU A 45 -4.22 -3.55 -5.41
C LEU A 45 -3.01 -2.75 -4.92
N ASN A 46 -2.43 -3.10 -3.76
CA ASN A 46 -1.11 -2.59 -3.44
C ASN A 46 -0.16 -3.13 -4.51
N PRO A 47 0.51 -2.26 -5.30
CA PRO A 47 1.53 -2.73 -6.20
C PRO A 47 2.47 -3.61 -5.37
N PRO A 48 2.80 -4.83 -5.83
CA PRO A 48 3.62 -5.74 -5.05
C PRO A 48 4.81 -4.95 -4.56
N ASN A 49 4.94 -4.91 -3.23
CA ASN A 49 5.92 -4.22 -2.39
C ASN A 49 7.39 -4.45 -2.79
N ALA A 50 7.64 -5.18 -3.87
CA ALA A 50 8.94 -5.52 -4.43
C ALA A 50 9.20 -4.94 -5.84
N ARG A 51 8.33 -4.10 -6.43
CA ARG A 51 8.50 -3.65 -7.82
C ARG A 51 8.38 -2.12 -7.98
N LEU A 52 9.56 -1.54 -8.18
CA LEU A 52 9.93 -0.16 -8.53
C LEU A 52 10.07 0.88 -7.43
N HIS A 53 9.08 1.27 -6.62
CA HIS A 53 9.32 2.31 -5.59
C HIS A 53 8.40 2.17 -4.38
N VAL A 54 8.96 1.78 -3.22
CA VAL A 54 8.27 1.81 -1.91
C VAL A 54 8.66 3.11 -1.19
N TRP A 55 7.96 4.21 -1.49
CA TRP A 55 8.10 5.52 -0.80
C TRP A 55 6.79 6.33 -0.98
N TRP A 56 6.15 7.03 -0.01
CA TRP A 56 6.27 7.10 1.47
C TRP A 56 4.96 6.66 2.16
N ALA A 57 5.09 6.08 3.37
CA ALA A 57 4.13 6.05 4.49
C ALA A 57 2.63 6.26 4.17
N ARG A 58 2.02 5.40 3.34
CA ARG A 58 0.56 5.39 3.21
C ARG A 58 -0.05 4.72 4.45
N ARG A 59 -0.16 5.49 5.53
CA ARG A 59 -0.86 5.08 6.74
C ARG A 59 -2.31 4.77 6.36
N PRO A 60 -2.90 3.66 6.84
CA PRO A 60 -4.30 3.40 6.58
C PRO A 60 -5.17 4.60 6.96
N LEU A 61 -6.17 4.92 6.15
CA LEU A 61 -7.03 6.07 6.36
C LEU A 61 -7.79 5.98 7.69
N VAL A 62 -8.16 4.76 8.09
CA VAL A 62 -8.91 4.52 9.34
C VAL A 62 -8.10 4.93 10.57
N VAL A 63 -6.83 4.52 10.67
CA VAL A 63 -5.98 4.93 11.81
C VAL A 63 -5.59 6.40 11.74
N SER A 64 -5.42 6.94 10.53
CA SER A 64 -5.12 8.37 10.33
C SER A 64 -6.28 9.23 10.83
N ARG A 65 -7.52 8.84 10.51
CA ARG A 65 -8.73 9.50 11.04
C ARG A 65 -8.87 9.33 12.54
N ALA A 66 -8.59 8.14 13.07
CA ALA A 66 -8.62 7.89 14.51
C ALA A 66 -7.61 8.74 15.27
N ALA A 67 -6.41 8.97 14.71
CA ALA A 67 -5.42 9.87 15.29
C ALA A 67 -5.95 11.32 15.31
N VAL A 68 -6.49 11.83 14.20
CA VAL A 68 -7.06 13.19 14.15
C VAL A 68 -8.19 13.36 15.17
N LEU A 69 -9.19 12.48 15.14
CA LEU A 69 -10.35 12.59 16.02
C LEU A 69 -9.98 12.33 17.48
N GLY A 70 -9.19 11.30 17.76
CA GLY A 70 -8.78 10.94 19.12
C GLY A 70 -7.95 12.03 19.80
N SER A 71 -7.20 12.82 19.02
CA SER A 71 -6.42 13.96 19.51
C SER A 71 -7.21 15.25 19.65
N LEU A 72 -8.44 15.34 19.11
CA LEU A 72 -9.25 16.57 19.12
C LEU A 72 -10.53 16.47 19.95
N LEU A 73 -11.07 15.27 20.12
CA LEU A 73 -12.36 15.06 20.79
C LEU A 73 -12.21 14.86 22.30
N PRO A 74 -13.19 15.33 23.09
CA PRO A 74 -13.18 15.14 24.54
C PRO A 74 -13.35 13.67 24.93
N ALA A 75 -12.87 13.33 26.13
CA ALA A 75 -12.95 12.00 26.74
C ALA A 75 -14.36 11.38 26.76
N ASP A 76 -15.39 12.21 26.90
CA ASP A 76 -16.80 11.83 26.99
C ASP A 76 -17.52 11.82 25.64
N PHE A 77 -16.81 12.04 24.53
CA PHE A 77 -17.41 12.02 23.20
C PHE A 77 -18.09 10.66 22.93
N PRO A 78 -19.32 10.64 22.36
CA PRO A 78 -20.06 9.40 22.16
C PRO A 78 -19.29 8.39 21.30
N ARG A 79 -19.02 7.21 21.89
CA ARG A 79 -18.17 6.16 21.29
C ARG A 79 -18.76 5.59 20.01
N ASP A 80 -20.08 5.47 19.94
CA ASP A 80 -20.81 5.01 18.76
C ASP A 80 -20.67 6.01 17.59
N VAL A 81 -20.73 7.32 17.87
CA VAL A 81 -20.47 8.38 16.88
C VAL A 81 -19.02 8.30 16.40
N PHE A 82 -18.07 8.11 17.33
CA PHE A 82 -16.65 7.93 16.98
C PHE A 82 -16.42 6.73 16.06
N GLU A 83 -17.00 5.57 16.37
CA GLU A 83 -16.90 4.37 15.53
C GLU A 83 -17.51 4.57 14.13
N ARG A 84 -18.64 5.26 14.03
CA ARG A 84 -19.22 5.66 12.72
C ARG A 84 -18.31 6.61 11.96
N LEU A 85 -17.69 7.59 12.63
CA LEU A 85 -16.70 8.48 12.03
C LEU A 85 -15.49 7.71 11.52
N LEU A 86 -15.02 6.67 12.22
CA LEU A 86 -13.99 5.77 11.71
C LEU A 86 -14.42 4.97 10.48
N GLY A 87 -15.70 5.02 10.10
CA GLY A 87 -16.27 4.33 8.95
C GLY A 87 -16.57 2.87 9.24
N PHE A 88 -16.62 2.46 10.50
CA PHE A 88 -16.87 1.07 10.85
C PHE A 88 -18.22 0.59 10.28
N TRP A 89 -18.24 -0.66 9.82
CA TRP A 89 -19.46 -1.26 9.24
C TRP A 89 -20.48 -1.68 10.29
N GLY A 90 -19.99 -1.94 11.51
CA GLY A 90 -20.74 -2.24 12.73
C GLY A 90 -19.96 -1.71 13.94
N SER A 91 -20.26 -2.18 15.14
CA SER A 91 -19.51 -1.77 16.33
C SER A 91 -18.08 -2.34 16.36
N ALA A 92 -17.20 -1.75 17.18
CA ALA A 92 -15.85 -2.29 17.37
C ALA A 92 -15.85 -3.76 17.85
N GLN A 93 -16.84 -4.15 18.66
CA GLN A 93 -17.03 -5.53 19.09
C GLN A 93 -17.40 -6.44 17.91
N GLN A 94 -18.35 -6.02 17.07
CA GLN A 94 -18.75 -6.80 15.88
C GLN A 94 -17.58 -7.01 14.91
N ILE A 95 -16.77 -5.97 14.68
CA ILE A 95 -15.56 -6.05 13.84
C ILE A 95 -14.55 -7.07 14.42
N THR A 96 -14.33 -7.00 15.74
CA THR A 96 -13.37 -7.89 16.41
C THR A 96 -13.87 -9.34 16.40
N GLN A 97 -15.16 -9.57 16.65
CA GLN A 97 -15.78 -10.89 16.58
C GLN A 97 -15.72 -11.47 15.16
N ALA A 98 -16.01 -10.67 14.13
CA ALA A 98 -15.87 -11.08 12.74
C ALA A 98 -14.43 -11.52 12.41
N GLN A 99 -13.43 -10.81 12.93
CA GLN A 99 -12.03 -11.23 12.75
C GLN A 99 -11.69 -12.51 13.53
N GLN A 100 -12.20 -12.67 14.75
CA GLN A 100 -12.02 -13.89 15.54
C GLN A 100 -12.61 -15.12 14.83
N MET A 101 -13.78 -14.99 14.19
CA MET A 101 -14.39 -16.06 13.39
C MET A 101 -13.50 -16.48 12.21
N LEU A 102 -12.90 -15.51 11.50
CA LEU A 102 -11.95 -15.80 10.41
C LEU A 102 -10.69 -16.50 10.91
N ASN A 103 -10.11 -16.02 12.00
CA ASN A 103 -8.92 -16.61 12.60
C ASN A 103 -9.20 -18.05 13.07
N TRP A 104 -10.36 -18.28 13.70
CA TRP A 104 -10.82 -19.61 14.09
C TRP A 104 -10.94 -20.53 12.87
N ALA A 105 -11.66 -20.12 11.82
CA ALA A 105 -11.83 -20.92 10.61
C ALA A 105 -10.47 -21.30 9.99
N GLN A 106 -9.53 -20.34 9.91
CA GLN A 106 -8.18 -20.58 9.40
C GLN A 106 -7.41 -21.61 10.23
N ASN A 107 -7.45 -21.51 11.56
CA ASN A 107 -6.76 -22.43 12.47
C ASN A 107 -7.27 -23.87 12.34
N TRP A 108 -8.54 -24.05 11.97
CA TRP A 108 -9.15 -25.37 11.76
C TRP A 108 -9.18 -25.81 10.28
N GLY A 109 -8.48 -25.08 9.39
CA GLY A 109 -8.46 -25.39 7.95
C GLY A 109 -9.81 -25.27 7.25
N ARG A 110 -10.78 -24.58 7.87
CA ARG A 110 -12.13 -24.37 7.33
C ARG A 110 -12.19 -23.06 6.54
N ARG A 111 -12.98 -23.05 5.47
CA ARG A 111 -13.31 -21.82 4.73
C ARG A 111 -14.72 -21.39 5.06
N ILE A 112 -14.86 -20.18 5.58
CA ILE A 112 -16.16 -19.56 5.87
C ILE A 112 -16.43 -18.38 4.93
N ALA A 113 -17.69 -17.97 4.80
CA ALA A 113 -18.05 -16.71 4.17
C ALA A 113 -17.40 -15.55 4.95
N ASN A 114 -17.04 -14.47 4.25
CA ASN A 114 -16.45 -13.30 4.90
C ASN A 114 -17.47 -12.67 5.87
N PRO A 115 -17.23 -12.69 7.19
CA PRO A 115 -18.17 -12.17 8.18
C PRO A 115 -18.11 -10.63 8.30
N HIS A 116 -17.14 -9.98 7.67
CA HIS A 116 -17.02 -8.53 7.68
C HIS A 116 -17.93 -7.86 6.65
N GLY A 117 -18.50 -6.71 7.04
CA GLY A 117 -19.19 -5.80 6.13
C GLY A 117 -18.27 -5.00 5.21
N GLU A 118 -18.73 -3.84 4.76
CA GLU A 118 -17.93 -2.93 3.93
C GLU A 118 -16.65 -2.47 4.66
N ARG A 119 -15.57 -2.20 3.91
CA ARG A 119 -14.31 -1.72 4.50
C ARG A 119 -14.45 -0.26 4.93
N ALA A 120 -13.89 0.08 6.08
CA ALA A 120 -14.17 1.37 6.70
C ALA A 120 -13.68 2.59 5.89
N PHE A 121 -12.57 2.47 5.18
CA PHE A 121 -12.05 3.56 4.34
C PHE A 121 -12.92 3.87 3.10
N LYS A 122 -13.83 2.96 2.71
CA LYS A 122 -14.76 3.16 1.58
C LYS A 122 -16.05 3.85 2.00
N ARG A 123 -16.42 3.76 3.28
CA ARG A 123 -17.64 4.37 3.79
C ARG A 123 -17.54 5.89 3.75
N ARG A 124 -18.66 6.50 3.35
CA ARG A 124 -18.83 7.96 3.40
C ARG A 124 -19.04 8.40 4.85
N LEU A 125 -18.48 9.55 5.20
CA LEU A 125 -18.71 10.17 6.50
C LEU A 125 -20.08 10.84 6.48
N ARG A 126 -20.87 10.64 7.53
CA ARG A 126 -22.18 11.29 7.67
C ARG A 126 -21.98 12.75 8.10
N SER A 127 -22.66 13.67 7.43
CA SER A 127 -22.54 15.10 7.74
C SER A 127 -22.93 15.42 9.18
N GLU A 128 -23.92 14.71 9.74
CA GLU A 128 -24.36 14.83 11.14
C GLU A 128 -23.23 14.47 12.14
N ASP A 129 -22.55 13.34 11.92
CA ASP A 129 -21.46 12.88 12.79
C ASP A 129 -20.25 13.82 12.67
N VAL A 130 -19.95 14.31 11.46
CA VAL A 130 -18.85 15.27 11.22
C VAL A 130 -19.16 16.60 11.91
N ALA A 131 -20.39 17.11 11.80
CA ALA A 131 -20.82 18.33 12.47
C ALA A 131 -20.74 18.18 14.00
N SER A 132 -21.19 17.04 14.54
CA SER A 132 -21.08 16.72 15.97
C SER A 132 -19.62 16.73 16.45
N ALA A 133 -18.72 16.06 15.72
CA ALA A 133 -17.29 16.05 16.05
C ALA A 133 -16.67 17.46 15.99
N ARG A 134 -17.02 18.26 14.99
CA ARG A 134 -16.54 19.64 14.88
C ARG A 134 -17.03 20.52 16.01
N SER A 135 -18.32 20.46 16.35
CA SER A 135 -18.89 21.22 17.46
C SER A 135 -18.26 20.83 18.79
N ALA A 136 -18.08 19.53 19.04
CA ALA A 136 -17.39 19.05 20.24
C ALA A 136 -15.94 19.57 20.32
N ALA A 137 -15.20 19.48 19.21
CA ALA A 137 -13.83 19.99 19.15
C ALA A 137 -13.77 21.52 19.36
N VAL A 138 -14.67 22.29 18.75
CA VAL A 138 -14.75 23.76 18.90
C VAL A 138 -15.11 24.16 20.32
N ASN A 139 -16.05 23.47 20.95
CA ASN A 139 -16.40 23.73 22.36
C ASN A 139 -15.22 23.42 23.30
N PHE A 140 -14.38 22.46 22.93
CA PHE A 140 -13.26 22.02 23.76
C PHE A 140 -12.00 22.87 23.57
N TRP A 141 -11.68 23.28 22.34
CA TRP A 141 -10.43 23.97 21.97
C TRP A 141 -10.63 25.42 21.52
N GLY A 142 -11.87 25.87 21.32
CA GLY A 142 -12.20 27.11 20.64
C GLY A 142 -12.25 26.95 19.11
N SER A 143 -12.54 28.04 18.40
CA SER A 143 -12.81 28.02 16.95
C SER A 143 -11.56 27.90 16.06
N ARG A 144 -10.36 28.14 16.61
CA ARG A 144 -9.09 28.16 15.86
C ARG A 144 -8.32 26.85 16.02
N ILE A 145 -8.88 25.76 15.48
CA ILE A 145 -8.25 24.43 15.51
C ILE A 145 -7.49 24.18 14.22
N ALA A 146 -6.20 23.85 14.34
CA ALA A 146 -5.35 23.44 13.23
C ALA A 146 -4.77 22.05 13.48
N VAL A 147 -4.75 21.21 12.45
CA VAL A 147 -4.07 19.91 12.44
C VAL A 147 -2.86 20.03 11.54
N MET A 148 -1.66 19.83 12.12
CA MET A 148 -0.41 19.89 11.39
C MET A 148 0.22 18.50 11.26
N ASP A 149 0.53 18.09 10.03
CA ASP A 149 1.35 16.91 9.74
C ASP A 149 2.68 17.34 9.09
N PRO A 150 3.79 17.41 9.85
CA PRO A 150 5.06 17.89 9.35
C PRO A 150 5.79 16.90 8.44
N MET A 151 5.33 15.64 8.38
CA MET A 151 5.94 14.53 7.64
C MET A 151 4.84 13.74 6.90
N ALA A 152 4.07 14.46 6.09
CA ALA A 152 2.79 13.99 5.59
C ALA A 152 2.90 12.85 4.57
N GLY A 153 4.05 12.68 3.90
CA GLY A 153 4.28 11.61 2.94
C GLY A 153 3.18 11.53 1.88
N GLY A 154 2.45 10.41 1.86
CA GLY A 154 1.33 10.18 0.94
C GLY A 154 0.02 10.91 1.29
N GLY A 155 -0.04 11.66 2.40
CA GLY A 155 -1.14 12.56 2.72
C GLY A 155 -2.32 11.97 3.49
N SER A 156 -2.20 10.80 4.11
CA SER A 156 -3.32 10.15 4.80
C SER A 156 -3.91 10.97 5.95
N ILE A 157 -3.09 11.52 6.85
CA ILE A 157 -3.55 12.37 7.96
C ILE A 157 -4.16 13.68 7.44
N PRO A 158 -3.48 14.47 6.58
CA PRO A 158 -4.07 15.71 6.10
C PRO A 158 -5.32 15.49 5.26
N LEU A 159 -5.41 14.38 4.49
CA LEU A 159 -6.65 14.01 3.80
C LEU A 159 -7.80 13.81 4.80
N GLU A 160 -7.59 13.00 5.84
CA GLU A 160 -8.65 12.70 6.81
C GLU A 160 -9.03 13.94 7.65
N SER A 161 -8.05 14.76 8.03
CA SER A 161 -8.28 16.05 8.69
C SER A 161 -9.11 17.01 7.83
N ALA A 162 -8.77 17.14 6.54
CA ALA A 162 -9.52 17.96 5.60
C ALA A 162 -10.95 17.43 5.37
N ARG A 163 -11.13 16.11 5.28
CA ARG A 163 -12.47 15.47 5.16
C ARG A 163 -13.36 15.71 6.37
N LEU A 164 -12.76 15.86 7.55
CA LEU A 164 -13.46 16.21 8.80
C LEU A 164 -13.72 17.72 8.94
N GLY A 165 -13.21 18.54 8.01
CA GLY A 165 -13.46 19.98 7.98
C GLY A 165 -12.57 20.80 8.91
N PHE A 166 -11.43 20.26 9.35
CA PHE A 166 -10.44 21.00 10.14
C PHE A 166 -9.49 21.80 9.25
N HIS A 167 -8.97 22.91 9.77
CA HIS A 167 -7.87 23.62 9.15
C HIS A 167 -6.63 22.71 9.17
N THR A 168 -6.13 22.35 8.00
CA THR A 168 -5.10 21.32 7.84
C THR A 168 -3.83 21.94 7.26
N ILE A 169 -2.71 21.71 7.94
CA ILE A 169 -1.38 22.12 7.49
C ILE A 169 -0.57 20.84 7.25
N SER A 170 0.04 20.71 6.09
CA SER A 170 0.89 19.57 5.76
C SER A 170 2.23 20.02 5.21
N ASN A 171 3.32 19.40 5.67
CA ASN A 171 4.65 19.59 5.14
C ASN A 171 5.24 18.24 4.72
N GLU A 172 6.07 18.26 3.67
CA GLU A 172 6.84 17.12 3.20
C GLU A 172 8.12 17.63 2.54
N TYR A 173 9.23 16.94 2.79
CA TYR A 173 10.52 17.30 2.20
C TYR A 173 10.66 16.74 0.78
N ASN A 174 10.09 15.56 0.52
CA ASN A 174 10.26 14.93 -0.77
C ASN A 174 9.34 15.57 -1.84
N PRO A 175 9.88 16.04 -2.99
CA PRO A 175 9.10 16.68 -4.04
C PRO A 175 8.00 15.79 -4.63
N VAL A 176 8.20 14.46 -4.70
CA VAL A 176 7.15 13.54 -5.15
C VAL A 176 6.04 13.45 -4.11
N GLY A 177 6.36 13.48 -2.82
CA GLY A 177 5.40 13.51 -1.73
C GLY A 177 4.58 14.81 -1.76
N CYS A 178 5.24 15.94 -1.97
CA CYS A 178 4.57 17.23 -2.20
C CYS A 178 3.59 17.15 -3.38
N CYS A 179 4.00 16.58 -4.53
CA CYS A 179 3.10 16.42 -5.69
C CYS A 179 1.88 15.53 -5.37
N ILE A 180 2.06 14.48 -4.55
CA ILE A 180 0.96 13.62 -4.12
C ILE A 180 0.01 14.39 -3.20
N LEU A 181 0.52 15.16 -2.24
CA LEU A 181 -0.30 15.99 -1.34
C LEU A 181 -1.14 17.00 -2.13
N GLU A 182 -0.51 17.68 -3.08
CA GLU A 182 -1.20 18.58 -4.01
C GLU A 182 -2.33 17.85 -4.75
N ALA A 183 -2.03 16.72 -5.39
CA ALA A 183 -2.99 15.99 -6.20
C ALA A 183 -4.12 15.31 -5.41
N THR A 184 -3.86 14.87 -4.18
CA THR A 184 -4.79 14.04 -3.39
C THR A 184 -5.53 14.79 -2.29
N VAL A 185 -4.97 15.89 -1.79
CA VAL A 185 -5.57 16.69 -0.70
C VAL A 185 -5.95 18.07 -1.20
N HIS A 186 -5.00 18.83 -1.74
CA HIS A 186 -5.23 20.24 -2.07
C HIS A 186 -6.11 20.44 -3.31
N TYR A 187 -5.79 19.81 -4.45
CA TYR A 187 -6.55 19.99 -5.69
C TYR A 187 -8.01 19.53 -5.57
N PRO A 188 -8.34 18.37 -4.96
CA PRO A 188 -9.74 18.00 -4.76
C PRO A 188 -10.50 18.99 -3.88
N HIS A 189 -9.85 19.58 -2.87
CA HIS A 189 -10.45 20.61 -2.03
C HIS A 189 -10.66 21.93 -2.80
N ARG A 190 -9.63 22.37 -3.54
CA ARG A 190 -9.63 23.64 -4.28
C ARG A 190 -10.57 23.65 -5.49
N TYR A 191 -10.60 22.56 -6.26
CA TYR A 191 -11.33 22.48 -7.53
C TYR A 191 -12.61 21.65 -7.45
N GLY A 192 -12.84 20.97 -6.33
CA GLY A 192 -14.04 20.17 -6.08
C GLY A 192 -14.31 19.11 -7.16
N VAL A 193 -15.58 18.87 -7.42
CA VAL A 193 -16.05 17.83 -8.35
C VAL A 193 -15.61 18.06 -9.80
N GLN A 194 -15.26 19.29 -10.18
CA GLN A 194 -14.83 19.63 -11.54
C GLN A 194 -13.43 19.07 -11.88
N LEU A 195 -12.61 18.75 -10.87
CA LEU A 195 -11.31 18.11 -11.09
C LEU A 195 -11.47 16.70 -11.67
N ALA A 196 -12.47 15.95 -11.21
CA ALA A 196 -12.65 14.54 -11.54
C ALA A 196 -12.77 14.27 -13.06
N PRO A 197 -13.61 14.97 -13.85
CA PRO A 197 -13.65 14.78 -15.30
C PRO A 197 -12.33 15.17 -15.98
N LYS A 198 -11.67 16.26 -15.57
CA LYS A 198 -10.37 16.69 -16.14
C LYS A 198 -9.27 15.65 -15.88
N ALA A 199 -9.17 15.15 -14.65
CA ALA A 199 -8.21 14.11 -14.28
C ALA A 199 -8.44 12.81 -15.08
N ARG A 200 -9.71 12.40 -15.26
CA ARG A 200 -10.06 11.24 -16.08
C ARG A 200 -9.69 11.44 -17.55
N HIS A 201 -9.94 12.62 -18.12
CA HIS A 201 -9.60 12.95 -19.50
C HIS A 201 -8.08 12.85 -19.73
N TRP A 202 -7.28 13.57 -18.93
CA TRP A 202 -5.82 13.55 -19.08
C TRP A 202 -5.20 12.20 -18.74
N GLY A 203 -5.77 11.47 -17.77
CA GLY A 203 -5.36 10.09 -17.49
C GLY A 203 -5.63 9.15 -18.66
N ALA A 204 -6.75 9.31 -19.35
CA ALA A 204 -7.06 8.54 -20.56
C ALA A 204 -6.10 8.89 -21.72
N GLU A 205 -5.78 10.17 -21.90
CA GLU A 205 -4.85 10.63 -22.93
C GLU A 205 -3.41 10.14 -22.68
N LEU A 206 -2.95 10.24 -21.42
CA LEU A 206 -1.65 9.69 -21.02
C LEU A 206 -1.59 8.19 -21.31
N ARG A 207 -2.63 7.44 -20.90
CA ARG A 207 -2.72 6.00 -21.16
C ARG A 207 -2.71 5.69 -22.66
N ARG A 208 -3.40 6.48 -23.49
CA ARG A 208 -3.41 6.32 -24.94
C ARG A 208 -2.02 6.51 -25.53
N ARG A 209 -1.33 7.61 -25.18
CA ARG A 209 0.04 7.90 -25.65
C ARG A 209 1.04 6.84 -25.19
N PHE A 210 0.97 6.47 -23.91
CA PHE A 210 1.83 5.45 -23.30
C PHE A 210 1.65 4.10 -23.98
N ASN A 211 0.41 3.65 -24.17
CA ASN A 211 0.13 2.40 -24.87
C ASN A 211 0.60 2.42 -26.33
N GLY A 212 0.46 3.56 -27.02
CA GLY A 212 1.00 3.72 -28.38
C GLY A 212 2.52 3.60 -28.42
N ALA A 213 3.22 4.30 -27.52
CA ALA A 213 4.68 4.26 -27.42
C ALA A 213 5.20 2.85 -27.07
N LEU A 214 4.45 2.10 -26.25
CA LEU A 214 4.81 0.75 -25.84
C LEU A 214 4.32 -0.37 -26.78
N GLN A 215 3.53 -0.05 -27.81
CA GLN A 215 2.90 -1.05 -28.68
C GLN A 215 3.93 -1.99 -29.34
N ARG A 216 5.11 -1.47 -29.71
CA ARG A 216 6.18 -2.28 -30.32
C ARG A 216 6.74 -3.37 -29.39
N PHE A 217 6.65 -3.15 -28.07
CA PHE A 217 7.19 -4.07 -27.06
C PHE A 217 6.12 -5.02 -26.52
N TYR A 218 4.86 -4.60 -26.56
CA TYR A 218 3.72 -5.36 -26.04
C TYR A 218 2.62 -5.46 -27.11
N PRO A 219 2.91 -6.10 -28.26
CA PRO A 219 1.97 -6.14 -29.38
C PRO A 219 0.73 -6.96 -29.02
N LYS A 220 -0.46 -6.42 -29.34
CA LYS A 220 -1.74 -7.14 -29.25
C LYS A 220 -2.13 -7.72 -30.62
N THR A 221 -1.23 -8.52 -31.19
CA THR A 221 -1.40 -9.12 -32.52
C THR A 221 -1.82 -10.59 -32.42
N GLY A 222 -2.45 -11.11 -33.47
CA GLY A 222 -2.86 -12.52 -33.59
C GLY A 222 -4.34 -12.77 -33.29
N TYR A 223 -4.81 -13.98 -33.60
CA TYR A 223 -6.19 -14.42 -33.35
C TYR A 223 -6.57 -14.40 -31.86
N LEU A 224 -5.60 -14.69 -30.99
CA LEU A 224 -5.72 -14.58 -29.55
C LEU A 224 -4.63 -13.62 -29.05
N PRO A 225 -4.98 -12.35 -28.75
CA PRO A 225 -4.03 -11.40 -28.20
C PRO A 225 -3.40 -11.94 -26.89
N PRO A 226 -2.10 -11.67 -26.65
CA PRO A 226 -1.44 -12.12 -25.42
C PRO A 226 -2.18 -11.62 -24.17
N HIS A 227 -2.50 -12.54 -23.26
CA HIS A 227 -3.11 -12.19 -21.97
C HIS A 227 -2.10 -11.50 -21.03
N CYS A 228 -0.85 -11.97 -21.06
CA CYS A 228 0.25 -11.41 -20.29
C CYS A 228 1.58 -11.63 -21.02
N PHE A 229 2.61 -10.93 -20.56
CA PHE A 229 3.98 -11.10 -21.02
C PHE A 229 4.85 -11.52 -19.85
N ILE A 230 5.73 -12.49 -20.07
CA ILE A 230 6.68 -12.99 -19.09
C ILE A 230 8.06 -12.47 -19.48
N PHE A 231 8.77 -11.86 -18.54
CA PHE A 231 10.09 -11.29 -18.76
C PHE A 231 11.10 -11.92 -17.82
N ALA A 232 12.29 -12.17 -18.35
CA ALA A 232 13.47 -12.54 -17.58
C ALA A 232 14.57 -11.51 -17.85
N ARG A 233 15.29 -11.10 -16.81
CA ARG A 233 16.50 -10.30 -16.99
C ARG A 233 17.56 -11.18 -17.62
N THR A 234 18.30 -10.67 -18.60
CA THR A 234 19.42 -11.38 -19.20
C THR A 234 20.73 -10.78 -18.71
N VAL A 235 21.73 -11.64 -18.50
CA VAL A 235 23.10 -11.24 -18.15
C VAL A 235 24.06 -11.91 -19.13
N PRO A 236 25.10 -11.23 -19.62
CA PRO A 236 26.13 -11.89 -20.42
C PRO A 236 26.81 -12.99 -19.58
N CYS A 237 27.03 -14.16 -20.17
CA CYS A 237 27.82 -15.21 -19.54
C CYS A 237 29.28 -14.72 -19.41
N PRO A 238 29.95 -14.87 -18.25
CA PRO A 238 31.36 -14.46 -18.09
C PRO A 238 32.29 -15.13 -19.11
N ASP A 239 32.01 -16.40 -19.43
CA ASP A 239 32.87 -17.22 -20.28
C ASP A 239 32.69 -16.91 -21.78
N THR A 240 31.45 -16.67 -22.23
CA THR A 240 31.12 -16.57 -23.67
C THR A 240 30.59 -15.20 -24.09
N GLN A 241 30.29 -14.33 -23.14
CA GLN A 241 29.55 -13.07 -23.32
C GLN A 241 28.13 -13.21 -23.90
N TYR A 242 27.66 -14.42 -24.21
CA TYR A 242 26.31 -14.65 -24.69
C TYR A 242 25.27 -14.46 -23.58
N HIS A 243 24.15 -13.82 -23.92
CA HIS A 243 23.13 -13.43 -22.96
C HIS A 243 22.31 -14.62 -22.46
N THR A 244 22.43 -14.90 -21.17
CA THR A 244 21.66 -15.93 -20.46
C THR A 244 20.51 -15.29 -19.69
N PRO A 245 19.27 -15.78 -19.81
CA PRO A 245 18.14 -15.33 -19.01
C PRO A 245 18.25 -15.86 -17.58
N LEU A 246 17.92 -15.03 -16.59
CA LEU A 246 17.87 -15.38 -15.17
C LEU A 246 16.43 -15.82 -14.82
N VAL A 247 16.17 -17.12 -14.87
CA VAL A 247 14.84 -17.71 -14.70
C VAL A 247 14.82 -18.65 -13.49
N PRO A 248 14.10 -18.30 -12.41
CA PRO A 248 14.01 -19.15 -11.22
C PRO A 248 13.04 -20.33 -11.38
N ASP A 249 12.04 -20.20 -12.25
CA ASP A 249 11.08 -21.25 -12.55
C ASP A 249 10.61 -21.13 -14.01
N TRP A 250 10.76 -22.20 -14.79
CA TRP A 250 10.38 -22.26 -16.20
C TRP A 250 8.92 -22.69 -16.42
N HIS A 251 8.16 -22.98 -15.36
CA HIS A 251 6.74 -23.32 -15.48
C HIS A 251 5.91 -22.11 -15.94
N LEU A 252 5.16 -22.31 -17.02
CA LEU A 252 4.10 -21.41 -17.48
C LEU A 252 2.76 -21.78 -16.82
N LEU A 253 2.56 -23.06 -16.51
CA LEU A 253 1.41 -23.59 -15.81
C LEU A 253 1.84 -24.73 -14.88
N LYS A 254 1.51 -24.64 -13.59
CA LYS A 254 1.89 -25.63 -12.57
C LYS A 254 0.68 -25.99 -11.69
N PRO A 255 -0.30 -26.74 -12.22
CA PRO A 255 -1.52 -27.04 -11.50
C PRO A 255 -1.27 -28.14 -10.45
N LYS A 256 -2.08 -28.18 -9.38
CA LYS A 256 -2.00 -29.26 -8.36
C LYS A 256 -2.39 -30.63 -8.93
N LYS A 257 -3.25 -30.64 -9.96
CA LYS A 257 -3.67 -31.82 -10.73
C LYS A 257 -3.72 -31.42 -12.19
N GLY A 258 -3.31 -32.31 -13.10
CA GLY A 258 -3.25 -32.04 -14.53
C GLY A 258 -1.82 -31.92 -15.04
N ARG A 259 -1.68 -31.42 -16.27
CA ARG A 259 -0.40 -31.42 -16.99
C ARG A 259 0.33 -30.08 -16.80
N PRO A 260 1.54 -30.08 -16.22
CA PRO A 260 2.35 -28.87 -16.17
C PRO A 260 2.82 -28.47 -17.57
N VAL A 261 2.95 -27.17 -17.81
CA VAL A 261 3.47 -26.61 -19.06
C VAL A 261 4.67 -25.75 -18.73
N VAL A 262 5.75 -25.93 -19.49
CA VAL A 262 7.03 -25.25 -19.29
C VAL A 262 7.50 -24.55 -20.57
N ALA A 263 8.30 -23.51 -20.37
CA ALA A 263 9.11 -22.87 -21.39
C ALA A 263 10.48 -23.56 -21.45
N GLU A 264 10.72 -24.43 -22.42
CA GLU A 264 12.01 -25.11 -22.62
C GLU A 264 12.99 -24.21 -23.38
N PRO A 265 14.15 -23.84 -22.80
CA PRO A 265 15.15 -23.08 -23.52
C PRO A 265 15.89 -23.95 -24.54
N LEU A 266 15.86 -23.55 -25.81
CA LEU A 266 16.62 -24.18 -26.90
C LEU A 266 17.85 -23.31 -27.21
N VAL A 267 19.04 -23.85 -26.99
CA VAL A 267 20.30 -23.10 -27.04
C VAL A 267 21.06 -23.40 -28.33
N ASN A 268 21.38 -22.36 -29.10
CA ASN A 268 22.32 -22.44 -30.22
C ASN A 268 23.67 -21.89 -29.78
N ARG A 269 24.58 -22.79 -29.37
CA ARG A 269 25.91 -22.41 -28.86
C ARG A 269 26.82 -21.78 -29.91
N ALA A 270 26.69 -22.16 -31.18
CA ALA A 270 27.49 -21.60 -32.26
C ALA A 270 27.14 -20.13 -32.54
N ARG A 271 25.86 -19.78 -32.47
CA ARG A 271 25.39 -18.40 -32.72
C ARG A 271 25.26 -17.54 -31.47
N GLY A 272 25.39 -18.14 -30.28
CA GLY A 272 25.18 -17.44 -29.01
C GLY A 272 23.75 -16.99 -28.77
N THR A 273 22.78 -17.64 -29.42
CA THR A 273 21.35 -17.31 -29.34
C THR A 273 20.58 -18.43 -28.65
N TRP A 274 19.43 -18.10 -28.07
CA TRP A 274 18.49 -19.08 -27.55
C TRP A 274 17.06 -18.68 -27.87
N THR A 275 16.18 -19.67 -27.94
CA THR A 275 14.73 -19.49 -28.07
C THR A 275 14.01 -20.33 -27.02
N VAL A 276 12.68 -20.28 -27.00
CA VAL A 276 11.87 -21.11 -26.11
C VAL A 276 10.92 -21.97 -26.94
N GLN A 277 10.75 -23.21 -26.53
CA GLN A 277 9.67 -24.08 -26.99
C GLN A 277 8.71 -24.37 -25.83
N ILE A 278 7.40 -24.26 -26.07
CA ILE A 278 6.40 -24.60 -25.06
C ILE A 278 6.18 -26.12 -25.09
N ARG A 279 6.33 -26.77 -23.93
CA ARG A 279 6.19 -28.23 -23.80
C ARG A 279 5.37 -28.59 -22.57
N GLU A 280 4.63 -29.69 -22.66
CA GLU A 280 4.05 -30.34 -21.49
C GLU A 280 5.11 -31.19 -20.78
N VAL A 281 5.00 -31.27 -19.45
CA VAL A 281 5.79 -32.21 -18.64
C VAL A 281 4.97 -33.47 -18.38
N GLY A 282 5.55 -34.64 -18.67
CA GLY A 282 4.92 -35.94 -18.48
C GLY A 282 5.66 -37.07 -19.19
N ASN A 283 4.98 -38.22 -19.31
CA ASN A 283 5.57 -39.48 -19.78
C ASN A 283 5.20 -39.85 -21.24
N MET A 284 4.41 -39.04 -21.93
CA MET A 284 3.99 -39.33 -23.31
C MET A 284 5.01 -38.84 -24.34
N ALA A 285 4.91 -39.38 -25.57
CA ALA A 285 5.72 -38.93 -26.69
C ALA A 285 5.55 -37.41 -26.92
N GLY A 286 6.66 -36.71 -27.11
CA GLY A 286 6.66 -35.25 -27.27
C GLY A 286 6.61 -34.46 -25.98
N GLN A 287 6.47 -35.08 -24.80
CA GLN A 287 6.56 -34.40 -23.51
C GLN A 287 7.99 -34.38 -22.96
N LEU A 288 8.27 -33.44 -22.06
CA LEU A 288 9.48 -33.45 -21.26
C LEU A 288 9.27 -34.31 -20.01
N ARG A 289 10.23 -35.17 -19.69
CA ARG A 289 10.17 -35.98 -18.46
C ARG A 289 10.28 -35.11 -17.21
N GLU A 290 11.16 -34.12 -17.27
CA GLU A 290 11.42 -33.19 -16.18
C GLU A 290 11.39 -31.75 -16.70
N PRO A 291 10.97 -30.78 -15.87
CA PRO A 291 11.02 -29.38 -16.23
C PRO A 291 12.48 -28.91 -16.39
N PRO A 292 12.74 -27.88 -17.23
CA PRO A 292 14.07 -27.30 -17.36
C PRO A 292 14.61 -26.81 -16.01
N ARG A 293 15.92 -26.97 -15.80
CA ARG A 293 16.58 -26.48 -14.60
C ARG A 293 16.52 -24.94 -14.54
N PRO A 294 16.29 -24.35 -13.36
CA PRO A 294 16.40 -22.91 -13.17
C PRO A 294 17.77 -22.40 -13.58
N THR A 295 17.80 -21.22 -14.21
CA THR A 295 19.04 -20.49 -14.51
C THR A 295 19.34 -19.39 -13.51
N TYR A 296 18.53 -19.29 -12.44
CA TYR A 296 18.76 -18.36 -11.35
C TYR A 296 18.26 -18.92 -10.01
N SER A 297 19.10 -18.87 -8.99
CA SER A 297 18.70 -19.19 -7.61
C SER A 297 19.61 -18.49 -6.61
N GLY A 298 19.03 -17.91 -5.56
CA GLY A 298 19.80 -17.31 -4.45
C GLY A 298 20.83 -16.25 -4.86
N GLY A 299 20.53 -15.44 -5.89
CA GLY A 299 21.43 -14.41 -6.40
C GLY A 299 22.46 -14.88 -7.42
N LYS A 300 22.58 -16.20 -7.66
CA LYS A 300 23.52 -16.79 -8.60
C LYS A 300 22.81 -17.20 -9.89
N GLY A 301 23.45 -16.97 -11.03
CA GLY A 301 22.96 -17.42 -12.33
C GLY A 301 23.61 -18.74 -12.76
N ILE A 302 23.01 -19.42 -13.74
CA ILE A 302 23.61 -20.56 -14.45
C ILE A 302 23.54 -20.26 -15.95
N SER A 303 24.69 -20.27 -16.63
CA SER A 303 24.78 -20.02 -18.07
C SER A 303 24.02 -21.08 -18.86
N LEU A 304 23.15 -20.67 -19.77
CA LEU A 304 22.51 -21.59 -20.72
C LEU A 304 23.51 -22.21 -21.71
N PHE A 305 24.65 -21.55 -21.93
CA PHE A 305 25.63 -21.94 -22.95
C PHE A 305 26.68 -22.88 -22.39
N THR A 306 27.22 -22.56 -21.21
CA THR A 306 28.31 -23.33 -20.59
C THR A 306 27.82 -24.25 -19.46
N GLY A 307 26.66 -23.98 -18.86
CA GLY A 307 26.22 -24.65 -17.64
C GLY A 307 26.94 -24.18 -16.38
N ASN A 308 27.90 -23.26 -16.52
CA ASN A 308 28.68 -22.73 -15.40
C ASN A 308 27.89 -21.70 -14.59
N GLN A 309 28.26 -21.58 -13.33
CA GLN A 309 27.67 -20.58 -12.44
C GLN A 309 28.15 -19.17 -12.81
N ILE A 310 27.19 -18.25 -12.92
CA ILE A 310 27.43 -16.81 -13.03
C ILE A 310 27.41 -16.23 -11.60
N PRO A 311 28.52 -15.67 -11.09
CA PRO A 311 28.60 -15.16 -9.73
C PRO A 311 27.61 -14.03 -9.44
N ALA A 312 27.12 -13.95 -8.20
CA ALA A 312 26.16 -12.94 -7.79
C ALA A 312 26.69 -11.51 -7.95
N ASP A 313 27.96 -11.28 -7.60
CA ASP A 313 28.55 -9.94 -7.67
C ASP A 313 28.79 -9.50 -9.12
N TYR A 314 29.04 -10.45 -10.04
CA TYR A 314 29.06 -10.16 -11.47
C TYR A 314 27.68 -9.72 -11.98
N ILE A 315 26.61 -10.42 -11.57
CA ILE A 315 25.24 -10.05 -11.94
C ILE A 315 24.89 -8.66 -11.39
N LYS A 316 25.24 -8.36 -10.13
CA LYS A 316 25.03 -7.05 -9.53
C LYS A 316 25.79 -5.95 -10.27
N ALA A 317 27.07 -6.18 -10.59
CA ALA A 317 27.89 -5.23 -11.32
C ALA A 317 27.30 -4.93 -12.71
N LYS A 318 26.84 -5.95 -13.45
CA LYS A 318 26.15 -5.74 -14.73
C LYS A 318 24.83 -4.99 -14.58
N ALA A 319 24.04 -5.29 -13.55
CA ALA A 319 22.80 -4.56 -13.29
C ALA A 319 23.02 -3.08 -12.93
N GLN A 320 24.13 -2.74 -12.28
CA GLN A 320 24.49 -1.36 -11.95
C GLN A 320 25.04 -0.59 -13.16
N ALA A 321 25.71 -1.27 -14.09
CA ALA A 321 26.29 -0.66 -15.28
C ALA A 321 25.24 -0.27 -16.36
N GLY A 322 24.03 -0.85 -16.30
CA GLY A 322 22.95 -0.61 -17.27
C GLY A 322 22.80 -1.72 -18.27
#